data_AF-A0A317JHR4-F1
#
_entry.id   AF-A0A317JHR4-F1
#
_cell.length_a   1.000
_cell.length_b   1.000
_cell.length_c   1.000
_cell.angle_alpha   90.00
_cell.angle_beta   90.00
_cell.angle_gamma   90.00
#
_symmetry.space_group_name_H-M   'P 1'
#
loop_
_entity.id
_entity.type
_entity.pdbx_description
1 polymer ?
#
loop_
_entity_poly.entity_id
_entity_poly.type
_entity_poly.pdbx_seq_one_letter_code
_entity_poly.pdbx_strand_id
1 'polypeptide(L)'
;MSEIIDDSEAAATSHLQPPFSLLAATLFFFFISIAPNSPLQAEVSAQLRGAEKLVENDEAIRQQMMVISRQLGVSCTSCHSTKSFAANDKREYRVAKEHMKITQALIDNGFDGKEKHPKADCYMCHRGKLVPDWKEEFDPLTTEKTRGSVK
;
A
#
# COMPACT_ATOMS: atom_id res chain seq x y z
N MET A 1 -5.85 43.59 -58.90
CA MET A 1 -6.65 42.64 -58.12
C MET A 1 -6.34 42.86 -56.65
N SER A 2 -6.92 43.85 -55.97
CA SER A 2 -8.33 44.33 -56.06
C SER A 2 -9.28 43.17 -55.78
N GLU A 3 -10.27 43.22 -54.90
CA GLU A 3 -10.80 44.21 -53.96
C GLU A 3 -11.25 43.39 -52.71
N ILE A 4 -11.35 43.90 -51.47
CA ILE A 4 -12.41 44.80 -50.94
C ILE A 4 -13.81 44.29 -51.41
N ILE A 5 -14.89 44.14 -50.64
CA ILE A 5 -15.46 44.89 -49.53
C ILE A 5 -16.60 44.06 -48.91
N ASP A 6 -16.92 44.35 -47.63
CA ASP A 6 -18.28 44.60 -47.11
C ASP A 6 -19.33 43.48 -47.13
N ASP A 7 -20.30 43.43 -46.21
CA ASP A 7 -20.87 44.52 -45.42
C ASP A 7 -21.75 43.93 -44.33
N SER A 8 -21.85 44.65 -43.20
CA SER A 8 -23.12 44.89 -42.47
C SER A 8 -23.84 43.65 -41.86
N GLU A 9 -24.56 43.68 -40.75
CA GLU A 9 -24.96 44.68 -39.77
C GLU A 9 -25.63 43.86 -38.63
N ALA A 10 -26.15 44.57 -37.62
CA ALA A 10 -26.89 44.08 -36.46
C ALA A 10 -25.97 43.63 -35.31
N ALA A 11 -25.35 44.55 -34.57
CA ALA A 11 -25.99 45.50 -33.66
C ALA A 11 -26.95 44.80 -32.68
N ALA A 12 -26.56 44.73 -31.41
CA ALA A 12 -27.23 45.49 -30.35
C ALA A 12 -26.65 45.13 -28.97
N THR A 13 -26.02 46.12 -28.33
CA THR A 13 -26.23 46.54 -26.93
C THR A 13 -26.16 45.46 -25.84
N SER A 14 -25.32 45.51 -24.82
CA SER A 14 -24.90 46.69 -24.06
C SER A 14 -23.77 46.26 -23.11
N HIS A 15 -22.61 46.88 -23.27
CA HIS A 15 -21.59 46.92 -22.23
C HIS A 15 -22.13 47.77 -21.07
N LEU A 16 -22.77 47.12 -20.10
CA LEU A 16 -22.88 47.69 -18.76
C LEU A 16 -21.51 47.53 -18.11
N GLN A 17 -20.72 48.60 -18.11
CA GLN A 17 -19.62 48.75 -17.17
C GLN A 17 -20.23 49.12 -15.81
N PRO A 18 -20.12 48.29 -14.76
CA PRO A 18 -20.31 48.80 -13.42
C PRO A 18 -19.01 49.48 -12.94
N PRO A 19 -19.08 50.69 -12.36
CA PRO A 19 -17.92 51.38 -11.80
C PRO A 19 -17.53 50.71 -10.47
N PHE A 20 -16.83 49.56 -10.53
CA PHE A 20 -16.35 48.89 -9.34
C PHE A 20 -15.08 49.57 -8.83
N SER A 21 -15.27 50.34 -7.76
CA SER A 21 -14.24 50.85 -6.86
C SER A 21 -13.17 49.79 -6.56
N LEU A 22 -11.89 50.18 -6.64
CA LEU A 22 -10.71 49.33 -6.38
C LEU A 22 -10.78 48.58 -5.03
N LEU A 23 -11.51 49.12 -4.05
CA LEU A 23 -11.74 48.49 -2.74
C LEU A 23 -12.60 47.21 -2.81
N ALA A 24 -13.51 47.11 -3.78
CA ALA A 24 -14.40 45.96 -3.94
C ALA A 24 -13.69 44.79 -4.64
N ALA A 25 -12.73 45.07 -5.53
CA ALA A 25 -11.93 44.05 -6.20
C ALA A 25 -11.01 43.30 -5.21
N THR A 26 -10.42 44.00 -4.24
CA THR A 26 -9.64 43.37 -3.16
C THR A 26 -10.52 42.51 -2.23
N LEU A 27 -11.76 42.92 -1.97
CA LEU A 27 -12.70 42.15 -1.14
C LEU A 27 -13.21 40.89 -1.85
N PHE A 28 -13.37 40.93 -3.18
CA PHE A 28 -13.76 39.76 -3.98
C PHE A 28 -12.62 38.73 -4.07
N PHE A 29 -11.37 39.18 -4.21
CA PHE A 29 -10.19 38.31 -4.10
C PHE A 29 -10.01 37.74 -2.68
N PHE A 30 -10.38 38.51 -1.64
CA PHE A 30 -10.33 38.04 -0.25
C PHE A 30 -11.39 36.96 0.02
N PHE A 31 -12.58 37.05 -0.59
CA PHE A 31 -13.65 36.07 -0.41
C PHE A 31 -13.37 34.70 -1.07
N ILE A 32 -12.68 34.66 -2.22
CA ILE A 32 -12.32 33.40 -2.89
C ILE A 32 -11.28 32.59 -2.09
N SER A 33 -10.41 33.24 -1.32
CA SER A 33 -9.42 32.56 -0.46
C SER A 33 -9.97 32.03 0.88
N ILE A 34 -11.20 32.40 1.29
CA ILE A 34 -11.74 32.09 2.64
C ILE A 34 -12.94 31.11 2.60
N ALA A 35 -13.20 30.43 1.47
CA ALA A 35 -14.19 29.35 1.43
C ALA A 35 -13.50 27.97 1.54
N PRO A 36 -13.17 27.47 2.75
CA PRO A 36 -12.45 26.20 2.93
C PRO A 36 -13.22 24.95 2.51
N ASN A 37 -14.46 25.11 2.02
CA ASN A 37 -15.44 24.03 1.84
C ASN A 37 -16.01 24.03 0.42
N SER A 38 -15.20 24.38 -0.58
CA SER A 38 -15.62 24.15 -1.97
C SER A 38 -15.67 22.63 -2.24
N PRO A 39 -16.70 22.12 -2.94
CA PRO A 39 -16.84 20.68 -3.20
C PRO A 39 -15.63 20.10 -3.94
N LEU A 40 -14.96 20.93 -4.76
CA LEU A 40 -13.73 20.58 -5.46
C LEU A 40 -12.53 20.35 -4.51
N GLN A 41 -12.38 21.16 -3.46
CA GLN A 41 -11.32 20.95 -2.45
C GLN A 41 -11.57 19.70 -1.60
N ALA A 42 -12.84 19.40 -1.28
CA ALA A 42 -13.20 18.18 -0.56
C ALA A 42 -12.83 16.92 -1.34
N GLU A 43 -13.13 16.86 -2.63
CA GLU A 43 -12.80 15.73 -3.50
C GLU A 43 -11.29 15.52 -3.67
N VAL A 44 -10.53 16.59 -3.93
CA VAL A 44 -9.06 16.53 -4.00
C VAL A 44 -8.46 16.03 -2.67
N SER A 45 -8.98 16.49 -1.53
CA SER A 45 -8.49 16.01 -0.22
C SER A 45 -8.78 14.53 0.03
N ALA A 46 -9.93 14.01 -0.43
CA ALA A 46 -10.28 12.60 -0.32
C ALA A 46 -9.38 11.73 -1.21
N GLN A 47 -9.09 12.17 -2.43
CA GLN A 47 -8.19 11.47 -3.35
C GLN A 47 -6.74 11.44 -2.85
N LEU A 48 -6.25 12.56 -2.29
CA LEU A 48 -4.92 12.63 -1.68
C LEU A 48 -4.80 11.70 -0.47
N ARG A 49 -5.82 11.64 0.41
CA ARG A 49 -5.87 10.68 1.53
C ARG A 49 -5.86 9.24 1.04
N GLY A 50 -6.55 8.94 -0.07
CA GLY A 50 -6.53 7.63 -0.69
C GLY A 50 -5.13 7.23 -1.16
N ALA A 51 -4.44 8.14 -1.86
CA ALA A 51 -3.07 7.93 -2.32
C ALA A 51 -2.09 7.74 -1.16
N GLU A 52 -2.19 8.56 -0.10
CA GLU A 52 -1.37 8.45 1.10
C GLU A 52 -1.53 7.09 1.79
N LYS A 53 -2.78 6.63 1.98
CA LYS A 53 -3.06 5.31 2.56
C LYS A 53 -2.48 4.16 1.74
N LEU A 54 -2.48 4.28 0.41
CA LEU A 54 -1.85 3.27 -0.46
C LEU A 54 -0.33 3.23 -0.26
N VAL A 55 0.32 4.39 -0.21
CA VAL A 55 1.77 4.50 0.06
C VAL A 55 2.12 3.95 1.45
N GLU A 56 1.32 4.29 2.46
CA GLU A 56 1.50 3.80 3.83
C GLU A 56 1.42 2.27 3.91
N ASN A 57 0.41 1.67 3.25
CA ASN A 57 0.28 0.22 3.21
C ASN A 57 1.46 -0.44 2.49
N ASP A 58 1.92 0.12 1.38
CA ASP A 58 3.04 -0.42 0.60
C ASP A 58 4.36 -0.41 1.39
N GLU A 59 4.59 0.67 2.15
CA GLU A 59 5.76 0.79 3.02
C GLU A 59 5.67 -0.18 4.20
N ALA A 60 4.52 -0.26 4.87
CA ALA A 60 4.31 -1.19 5.98
C ALA A 60 4.53 -2.65 5.54
N ILE A 61 4.02 -3.03 4.36
CA ILE A 61 4.24 -4.36 3.78
C ILE A 61 5.73 -4.59 3.54
N ARG A 62 6.45 -3.63 2.95
CA ARG A 62 7.91 -3.76 2.72
C ARG A 62 8.68 -3.95 4.00
N GLN A 63 8.38 -3.17 5.04
CA GLN A 63 9.02 -3.28 6.35
C GLN A 63 8.81 -4.67 6.95
N GLN A 64 7.60 -5.22 6.84
CA GLN A 64 7.31 -6.58 7.29
C GLN A 64 8.10 -7.63 6.49
N MET A 65 8.20 -7.48 5.16
CA MET A 65 9.00 -8.41 4.34
C MET A 65 10.50 -8.35 4.67
N MET A 66 11.02 -7.18 5.04
CA MET A 66 12.39 -7.03 5.52
C MET A 66 12.63 -7.74 6.86
N VAL A 67 11.65 -7.71 7.77
CA VAL A 67 11.71 -8.50 9.02
C VAL A 67 11.76 -9.99 8.69
N ILE A 68 10.83 -10.49 7.88
CA ILE A 68 10.76 -11.91 7.49
C ILE A 68 12.07 -12.36 6.85
N SER A 69 12.59 -11.58 5.89
CA SER A 69 13.85 -11.90 5.20
C SER A 69 15.02 -12.05 6.17
N ARG A 70 15.13 -11.16 7.19
CA ARG A 70 16.15 -11.26 8.23
C ARG A 70 15.95 -12.48 9.14
N GLN A 71 14.71 -12.79 9.51
CA GLN A 71 14.40 -13.91 10.41
C GLN A 71 14.66 -15.28 9.77
N LEU A 72 14.55 -15.36 8.44
CA LEU A 72 14.84 -16.56 7.64
C LEU A 72 16.26 -16.59 7.08
N GLY A 73 16.97 -15.46 7.08
CA GLY A 73 18.33 -15.35 6.51
C GLY A 73 18.37 -15.46 4.98
N VAL A 74 17.36 -14.91 4.29
CA VAL A 74 17.22 -14.98 2.83
C VAL A 74 17.05 -13.61 2.18
N SER A 75 17.11 -13.57 0.85
CA SER A 75 16.85 -12.35 0.06
C SER A 75 15.43 -12.35 -0.51
N CYS A 76 14.96 -11.17 -0.95
CA CYS A 76 13.60 -11.00 -1.48
C CYS A 76 13.31 -11.91 -2.67
N THR A 77 14.32 -12.18 -3.51
CA THR A 77 14.19 -13.01 -4.71
C THR A 77 14.10 -14.50 -4.39
N SER A 78 14.33 -14.93 -3.15
CA SER A 78 14.03 -16.30 -2.73
C SER A 78 12.54 -16.59 -2.81
N CYS A 79 11.69 -15.61 -2.49
CA CYS A 79 10.23 -15.78 -2.50
C CYS A 79 9.54 -15.06 -3.65
N HIS A 80 10.03 -13.88 -4.05
CA HIS A 80 9.33 -13.03 -5.04
C HIS A 80 9.96 -13.09 -6.43
N SER A 81 9.15 -12.78 -7.44
CA SER A 81 9.61 -12.47 -8.79
C SER A 81 9.90 -10.98 -8.91
N THR A 82 11.03 -10.60 -9.52
CA THR A 82 11.38 -9.18 -9.74
C THR A 82 10.44 -8.49 -10.74
N LYS A 83 9.74 -9.27 -11.58
CA LYS A 83 8.72 -8.76 -12.50
C LYS A 83 7.44 -8.36 -11.78
N SER A 84 7.10 -9.07 -10.69
CA SER A 84 5.92 -8.80 -9.88
C SER A 84 6.07 -9.44 -8.51
N PHE A 85 6.07 -8.61 -7.46
CA PHE A 85 6.14 -9.07 -6.08
C PHE A 85 4.85 -9.77 -5.62
N ALA A 86 3.72 -9.51 -6.28
CA ALA A 86 2.44 -10.17 -5.98
C ALA A 86 2.31 -11.56 -6.60
N ALA A 87 3.19 -11.92 -7.55
CA ALA A 87 3.17 -13.25 -8.17
C ALA A 87 3.52 -14.34 -7.16
N ASN A 88 2.75 -15.43 -7.18
CA ASN A 88 2.91 -16.59 -6.29
C ASN A 88 3.47 -17.81 -7.02
N ASP A 89 4.22 -17.58 -8.10
CA ASP A 89 4.81 -18.58 -8.98
C ASP A 89 5.82 -19.48 -8.25
N LYS A 90 6.61 -18.89 -7.34
CA LYS A 90 7.59 -19.61 -6.51
C LYS A 90 6.95 -20.42 -5.38
N ARG A 91 7.55 -21.58 -5.09
CA ARG A 91 7.09 -22.47 -4.02
C ARG A 91 7.22 -21.81 -2.65
N GLU A 92 8.33 -21.11 -2.45
CA GLU A 92 8.72 -20.44 -1.21
C GLU A 92 7.69 -19.38 -0.83
N TYR A 93 7.16 -18.63 -1.80
CA TYR A 93 6.05 -17.69 -1.57
C TYR A 93 4.83 -18.38 -0.99
N ARG A 94 4.39 -19.48 -1.62
CA ARG A 94 3.19 -20.22 -1.20
C ARG A 94 3.39 -20.84 0.18
N VAL A 95 4.56 -21.43 0.43
CA VAL A 95 4.90 -22.01 1.74
C VAL A 95 4.95 -20.93 2.82
N ALA A 96 5.59 -19.79 2.57
CA ALA A 96 5.65 -18.68 3.53
C ALA A 96 4.27 -18.13 3.87
N LYS A 97 3.37 -18.04 2.88
CA LYS A 97 1.97 -17.62 3.08
C LYS A 97 1.21 -18.55 4.03
N GLU A 98 1.42 -19.86 3.94
CA GLU A 98 0.83 -20.81 4.87
C GLU A 98 1.47 -20.70 6.27
N HIS A 99 2.77 -20.45 6.36
CA HIS A 99 3.45 -20.22 7.65
C HIS A 99 2.96 -18.96 8.35
N MET A 100 2.58 -17.91 7.61
CA MET A 100 1.94 -16.72 8.21
C MET A 100 0.65 -17.08 8.97
N LYS A 101 -0.10 -18.08 8.49
CA LYS A 101 -1.29 -18.57 9.22
C LYS A 101 -0.91 -19.31 10.49
N ILE A 102 0.19 -20.08 10.47
CA ILE A 102 0.72 -20.75 11.66
C ILE A 102 1.15 -19.73 12.70
N THR A 103 1.91 -18.70 12.32
CA THR A 103 2.32 -17.66 13.26
C THR A 103 1.12 -16.91 13.83
N GLN A 104 0.11 -16.62 13.00
CA GLN A 104 -1.10 -15.96 13.47
C GLN A 104 -1.86 -16.85 14.47
N ALA A 105 -2.01 -18.14 14.16
CA ALA A 105 -2.64 -19.09 15.08
C ALA A 105 -1.91 -19.16 16.43
N LEU A 106 -0.57 -19.15 16.44
CA LEU A 106 0.20 -19.12 17.69
C LEU A 106 -0.02 -17.82 18.46
N ILE A 107 0.01 -16.67 17.78
CA ILE A 107 -0.28 -15.36 18.39
C ILE A 107 -1.67 -15.37 19.03
N ASP A 108 -2.68 -15.87 18.33
CA ASP A 108 -4.07 -15.94 18.80
C ASP A 108 -4.24 -16.91 20.00
N ASN A 109 -3.33 -17.86 20.16
CA ASN A 109 -3.31 -18.83 21.26
C ASN A 109 -2.31 -18.45 22.38
N GLY A 110 -1.96 -17.17 22.51
CA GLY A 110 -1.21 -16.64 23.66
C GLY A 110 0.28 -16.45 23.44
N PHE A 111 0.78 -16.55 22.20
CA PHE A 111 2.13 -16.11 21.83
C PHE A 111 2.12 -14.69 21.25
N ASP A 112 1.44 -13.77 21.91
CA ASP A 112 1.17 -12.43 21.35
C ASP A 112 2.24 -11.38 21.68
N GLY A 113 3.24 -11.74 22.49
CA GLY A 113 4.30 -10.82 22.93
C GLY A 113 3.85 -9.84 24.01
N LYS A 114 2.68 -10.02 24.61
CA LYS A 114 2.19 -9.17 25.70
C LYS A 114 2.52 -9.78 27.06
N GLU A 115 2.58 -8.92 28.07
CA GLU A 115 2.91 -9.29 29.45
C GLU A 115 4.24 -10.06 29.55
N LYS A 116 4.18 -11.35 29.90
CA LYS A 116 5.32 -12.26 30.01
C LYS A 116 5.34 -13.33 28.92
N HIS A 117 4.44 -13.24 27.93
CA HIS A 117 4.35 -14.20 26.83
C HIS A 117 5.31 -13.83 25.71
N PRO A 118 6.06 -14.81 25.13
CA PRO A 118 6.87 -14.56 23.95
C PRO A 118 5.99 -14.30 22.73
N LYS A 119 6.45 -13.47 21.79
CA LYS A 119 5.77 -13.27 20.51
C LYS A 119 6.15 -14.39 19.54
N ALA A 120 5.17 -15.08 18.96
CA ALA A 120 5.42 -16.00 17.87
C ALA A 120 5.77 -15.22 16.60
N ASP A 121 6.94 -15.48 16.06
CA ASP A 121 7.43 -14.94 14.79
C ASP A 121 8.20 -16.01 14.01
N CYS A 122 8.69 -15.66 12.82
CA CYS A 122 9.43 -16.61 12.02
C CYS A 122 10.76 -16.99 12.68
N TYR A 123 11.38 -16.08 13.44
CA TYR A 123 12.67 -16.32 14.07
C TYR A 123 12.62 -17.39 15.17
N MET A 124 11.50 -17.47 15.90
CA MET A 124 11.24 -18.50 16.90
C MET A 124 11.54 -19.90 16.36
N CYS A 125 11.21 -20.14 15.09
CA CYS A 125 11.42 -21.42 14.42
C CYS A 125 12.53 -21.44 13.37
N HIS A 126 12.90 -20.32 12.73
CA HIS A 126 13.88 -20.36 11.64
C HIS A 126 15.29 -20.00 12.10
N ARG A 127 15.42 -19.16 13.13
CA ARG A 127 16.72 -18.74 13.69
C ARG A 127 17.74 -18.32 12.63
N GLY A 128 17.30 -17.59 11.60
CA GLY A 128 18.15 -17.12 10.51
C GLY A 128 18.44 -18.15 9.41
N LYS A 129 17.72 -19.27 9.37
CA LYS A 129 17.84 -20.30 8.32
C LYS A 129 16.52 -20.52 7.61
N LEU A 130 16.57 -20.64 6.28
CA LEU A 130 15.38 -20.87 5.45
C LEU A 130 14.63 -22.15 5.83
N VAL A 131 15.37 -23.18 6.23
CA VAL A 131 14.82 -24.43 6.74
C VAL A 131 15.42 -24.66 8.13
N PRO A 132 14.60 -24.88 9.18
CA PRO A 132 15.11 -25.18 10.52
C PRO A 132 15.91 -26.49 10.52
N ASP A 133 17.03 -26.51 11.25
CA ASP A 133 17.95 -27.67 11.27
C ASP A 133 17.50 -28.79 12.22
N TRP A 134 16.59 -28.51 13.15
CA TRP A 134 16.12 -29.49 14.13
C TRP A 134 15.01 -30.36 13.54
N LYS A 135 15.33 -31.64 13.38
CA LYS A 135 14.37 -32.68 13.01
C LYS A 135 13.95 -33.42 14.28
N GLU A 136 12.67 -33.65 14.42
CA GLU A 136 12.19 -34.61 15.41
C GLU A 136 12.67 -36.00 14.99
N GLU A 137 13.30 -36.73 15.90
CA GLU A 137 13.79 -38.09 15.64
C GLU A 137 12.63 -39.10 15.55
N PHE A 138 11.52 -38.80 16.23
CA PHE A 138 10.34 -39.63 16.28
C PHE A 138 9.09 -38.77 16.08
N ASP A 139 8.51 -38.82 14.88
CA ASP A 139 7.25 -38.15 14.57
C ASP A 139 6.08 -39.11 14.89
N PRO A 140 5.34 -38.91 15.99
CA PRO A 140 4.24 -39.78 16.39
C PRO A 140 3.05 -39.75 15.42
N LEU A 141 3.05 -38.86 14.42
CA LEU A 141 2.03 -38.73 13.40
C LEU A 141 2.42 -39.40 12.06
N THR A 142 3.68 -39.80 11.87
CA THR A 142 4.16 -40.47 10.63
C THR A 142 4.72 -41.87 10.84
N THR A 143 4.65 -42.43 12.05
CA THR A 143 5.07 -43.83 12.35
C THR A 143 4.33 -44.88 11.54
N GLU A 144 3.24 -44.53 10.85
CA GLU A 144 2.62 -45.39 9.88
C GLU A 144 2.49 -44.66 8.54
N LYS A 145 3.44 -44.91 7.64
CA LYS A 145 3.26 -44.79 6.18
C LYS A 145 3.13 -43.35 5.65
N THR A 146 4.26 -42.64 5.47
CA THR A 146 4.57 -41.78 4.31
C THR A 146 5.88 -41.01 4.59
N ARG A 147 6.82 -40.76 3.69
CA ARG A 147 7.07 -41.18 2.31
C ARG A 147 8.48 -40.64 1.97
N GLY A 148 9.43 -41.55 1.76
CA GLY A 148 10.60 -41.40 0.89
C GLY A 148 11.52 -40.18 1.03
N SER A 149 12.73 -40.46 1.54
CA SER A 149 14.00 -39.96 0.99
C SER A 149 14.10 -38.46 0.68
N VAL A 150 14.55 -37.69 1.67
CA VAL A 150 15.35 -36.50 1.40
C VAL A 150 16.77 -36.99 1.12
N LYS A 151 17.13 -37.09 -0.17
CA LYS A 151 18.52 -37.19 -0.62
C LYS A 151 19.23 -35.87 -0.38
#